data_AF-A0A0N0C2I0-F1
#
_entry.id   AF-A0A0N0C2I0-F1
#
_cell.length_a   1.000
_cell.length_b   1.000
_cell.length_c   1.000
_cell.angle_alpha   90.00
_cell.angle_beta   90.00
_cell.angle_gamma   90.00
#
_symmetry.space_group_name_H-M   'P 1'
#
loop_
_entity.id
_entity.type
_entity.pdbx_description
1 polymer ?
#
loop_
_entity_poly.entity_id
_entity_poly.type
_entity_poly.pdbx_seq_one_letter_code
_entity_poly.pdbx_strand_id
1 'polypeptide(L)'
;MTRTVQDVKFALHTIMDKLVGNNSEPFNTEEIEVLIFAFESHILFDNVAHKFLSSLKGLPEVHEAAITGLEDKSGEEEQSYQENLIKERSDMVKAILLTVFKEHIFHDMRIRFGV
;
A
#
# COMPACT_ATOMS: atom_id res chain seq x y z
N MET A 1 4.39 14.49 12.14
CA MET A 1 4.71 13.63 13.31
C MET A 1 5.89 12.75 12.95
N THR A 2 6.85 12.56 13.85
CA THR A 2 8.00 11.66 13.64
C THR A 2 7.50 10.22 13.78
N ARG A 3 7.45 9.44 12.68
CA ARG A 3 7.10 8.01 12.74
C ARG A 3 8.27 7.24 13.33
N THR A 4 8.00 6.40 14.32
CA THR A 4 9.02 5.53 14.94
C THR A 4 8.94 4.12 14.37
N VAL A 5 10.02 3.35 14.52
CA VAL A 5 10.04 1.91 14.15
C VAL A 5 8.97 1.11 14.90
N GLN A 6 8.58 1.53 16.11
CA GLN A 6 7.51 0.89 16.87
C GLN A 6 6.14 1.10 16.20
N ASP A 7 5.87 2.31 15.71
CA ASP A 7 4.61 2.62 15.02
C ASP A 7 4.45 1.78 13.74
N VAL A 8 5.55 1.61 12.99
CA VAL A 8 5.60 0.72 11.82
C VAL A 8 5.24 -0.71 12.21
N LYS A 9 5.84 -1.23 13.29
CA LYS A 9 5.62 -2.61 13.72
C LYS A 9 4.15 -2.87 14.09
N PHE A 10 3.49 -1.93 14.77
CA PHE A 10 2.07 -2.07 15.12
C PHE A 10 1.16 -1.96 13.90
N ALA A 11 1.39 -0.95 13.05
CA ALA A 11 0.61 -0.76 11.84
C ALA A 11 0.77 -1.94 10.85
N LEU A 12 1.93 -2.59 10.83
CA LEU A 12 2.18 -3.74 9.96
C LEU A 12 1.22 -4.89 10.23
N HIS A 13 0.85 -5.13 11.50
CA HIS A 13 -0.10 -6.19 11.82
C HIS A 13 -1.45 -5.94 11.15
N THR A 14 -1.97 -4.71 11.26
CA THR A 14 -3.23 -4.32 10.60
C THR A 14 -3.13 -4.40 9.08
N ILE A 15 -2.02 -3.92 8.51
CA ILE A 15 -1.77 -3.96 7.06
C ILE A 15 -1.75 -5.39 6.53
N MET A 16 -1.08 -6.30 7.24
CA MET A 16 -1.01 -7.71 6.87
C MET A 16 -2.36 -8.41 7.02
N ASP A 17 -3.14 -8.06 8.04
CA ASP A 17 -4.48 -8.60 8.25
C ASP A 17 -5.44 -8.22 7.10
N LYS A 18 -5.36 -6.97 6.61
CA LYS A 18 -6.06 -6.49 5.40
C LYS A 18 -5.56 -7.16 4.12
N LEU A 19 -4.27 -7.46 4.03
CA LEU A 19 -3.68 -8.13 2.87
C LEU A 19 -4.18 -9.57 2.74
N VAL A 20 -4.25 -10.31 3.86
CA VAL A 20 -4.72 -11.70 3.90
C VAL A 20 -6.24 -11.80 3.76
N GLY A 21 -6.96 -10.69 3.95
CA GLY A 21 -8.41 -10.61 3.78
C GLY A 21 -9.21 -10.93 5.05
N ASN A 22 -8.55 -10.94 6.21
CA ASN A 22 -9.22 -11.05 7.51
C ASN A 22 -9.97 -9.76 7.87
N ASN A 23 -9.47 -8.62 7.37
CA ASN A 23 -10.15 -7.33 7.43
C ASN A 23 -10.50 -6.87 6.01
N SER A 24 -11.79 -6.65 5.75
CA SER A 24 -12.33 -6.18 4.46
C SER A 24 -12.20 -4.67 4.25
N GLU A 25 -11.78 -3.92 5.27
CA GLU A 25 -11.56 -2.48 5.16
C GLU A 25 -10.43 -2.16 4.16
N PRO A 26 -10.60 -1.12 3.33
CA PRO A 26 -9.56 -0.67 2.43
C PRO A 26 -8.35 -0.11 3.19
N PHE A 27 -7.19 -0.09 2.53
CA PHE A 27 -6.01 0.59 3.06
C PHE A 27 -6.28 2.09 3.16
N ASN A 28 -6.12 2.67 4.34
CA ASN A 28 -6.25 4.10 4.55
C ASN A 28 -4.93 4.83 4.21
N THR A 29 -4.97 6.16 4.13
CA THR A 29 -3.80 6.96 3.77
C THR A 29 -2.66 6.80 4.76
N GLU A 30 -2.94 6.75 6.07
CA GLU A 30 -1.91 6.58 7.10
C GLU A 30 -1.16 5.24 6.96
N GLU A 31 -1.88 4.15 6.66
CA GLU A 31 -1.32 2.82 6.41
C GLU A 31 -0.44 2.81 5.17
N ILE A 32 -0.86 3.49 4.09
CA ILE A 32 -0.05 3.65 2.87
C ILE A 32 1.23 4.44 3.18
N GLU A 33 1.13 5.53 3.95
CA GLU A 33 2.32 6.30 4.30
C GLU A 33 3.25 5.58 5.28
N VAL A 34 2.73 4.72 6.15
CA VAL A 34 3.55 3.81 6.97
C VAL A 34 4.31 2.82 6.07
N LEU A 35 3.65 2.27 5.04
CA LEU A 35 4.31 1.40 4.06
C LEU A 35 5.40 2.14 3.29
N ILE A 36 5.14 3.39 2.86
CA ILE A 36 6.15 4.23 2.20
C ILE A 36 7.36 4.41 3.13
N PHE A 37 7.14 4.82 4.37
CA PHE A 37 8.21 5.00 5.34
C PHE A 37 9.00 3.71 5.59
N ALA A 38 8.31 2.56 5.69
CA ALA A 38 8.96 1.28 5.90
C ALA A 38 9.83 0.85 4.71
N PHE A 39 9.38 1.13 3.48
CA PHE A 39 10.13 0.86 2.25
C PHE A 39 11.32 1.82 2.09
N GLU A 40 11.17 3.10 2.43
CA GLU A 40 12.27 4.09 2.41
C GLU A 40 13.35 3.77 3.45
N SER A 41 12.92 3.33 4.63
CA SER A 41 13.82 3.03 5.75
C SER A 41 14.44 1.63 5.66
N HIS A 42 14.17 0.88 4.59
CA HIS A 42 14.64 -0.50 4.39
C HIS A 42 14.27 -1.42 5.57
N ILE A 43 13.19 -1.10 6.29
CA ILE A 43 12.70 -1.89 7.44
C ILE A 43 12.05 -3.18 6.93
N LEU A 44 11.41 -3.12 5.76
CA LEU A 44 10.75 -4.26 5.13
C LEU A 44 11.38 -4.55 3.77
N PHE A 45 11.60 -5.83 3.50
CA PHE A 45 12.03 -6.35 2.19
C PHE A 45 13.33 -5.74 1.64
N ASP A 46 14.20 -5.22 2.51
CA ASP A 46 15.50 -4.63 2.18
C ASP A 46 15.46 -3.76 0.91
N ASN A 47 16.41 -3.97 0.00
CA ASN A 47 16.53 -3.24 -1.27
C ASN A 47 15.44 -3.61 -2.29
N VAL A 48 14.64 -4.65 -2.05
CA VAL A 48 13.59 -5.09 -2.98
C VAL A 48 12.41 -4.13 -2.93
N ALA A 49 11.97 -3.74 -1.73
CA ALA A 49 10.88 -2.79 -1.53
C ALA A 49 11.13 -1.43 -2.20
N HIS A 50 12.38 -0.96 -2.18
CA HIS A 50 12.74 0.36 -2.71
C HIS A 50 12.39 0.54 -4.19
N LYS A 51 12.43 -0.54 -4.99
CA LYS A 51 12.06 -0.53 -6.42
C LYS A 51 10.59 -0.18 -6.67
N PHE A 52 9.74 -0.38 -5.67
CA PHE A 52 8.29 -0.20 -5.76
C PHE A 52 7.81 1.08 -5.05
N LEU A 53 8.73 1.87 -4.47
CA LEU A 53 8.40 3.13 -3.80
C LEU A 53 7.69 4.12 -4.71
N SER A 54 8.15 4.28 -5.95
CA SER A 54 7.50 5.19 -6.91
C SER A 54 6.04 4.81 -7.16
N SER A 55 5.76 3.51 -7.29
CA SER A 55 4.40 3.01 -7.46
C SER A 55 3.54 3.27 -6.22
N LEU A 56 4.10 3.10 -5.02
CA LEU A 56 3.38 3.29 -3.77
C LEU A 56 3.12 4.78 -3.46
N LYS A 57 4.10 5.66 -3.76
CA LYS A 57 4.01 7.11 -3.56
C LYS A 57 3.02 7.81 -4.51
N GLY A 58 2.71 7.22 -5.65
CA GLY A 58 1.69 7.75 -6.56
C GLY A 58 0.25 7.49 -6.13
N LEU A 59 0.01 6.55 -5.21
CA LEU A 59 -1.35 6.15 -4.81
C LEU A 59 -2.11 7.18 -3.94
N PRO A 60 -1.47 7.94 -3.03
CA PRO A 60 -2.12 9.05 -2.33
C PRO A 60 -2.67 10.12 -3.29
N GLU A 61 -1.89 10.48 -4.32
CA GLU A 61 -2.24 11.54 -5.28
C GLU A 61 -3.45 11.18 -6.15
N VAL A 62 -3.61 9.89 -6.50
CA VAL A 62 -4.77 9.38 -7.26
C VAL A 62 -6.08 9.57 -6.48
N HIS A 63 -6.04 9.48 -5.15
CA HIS A 63 -7.22 9.68 -4.32
C HIS A 63 -7.61 11.16 -4.24
N GLU A 64 -6.64 12.06 -4.07
CA GLU A 64 -6.89 13.50 -3.97
C GLU A 64 -7.41 14.10 -5.29
N ALA A 65 -6.85 13.68 -6.43
CA ALA A 65 -7.28 14.11 -7.75
C ALA A 65 -8.71 13.64 -8.11
N ALA A 66 -9.09 12.45 -7.66
CA ALA A 66 -10.43 11.93 -7.88
C ALA A 66 -11.48 12.68 -7.04
N ILE A 67 -11.14 13.10 -5.82
CA ILE A 67 -12.03 13.87 -4.94
C ILE A 67 -12.25 15.29 -5.50
N THR A 68 -11.19 15.95 -5.96
CA THR A 68 -11.28 17.33 -6.49
C THR A 68 -12.00 17.43 -7.84
N GLY A 69 -11.98 16.37 -8.66
CA GLY A 69 -12.73 16.33 -9.93
C GLY A 69 -14.24 16.14 -9.79
N LEU A 70 -14.73 15.82 -8.59
CA LEU A 70 -16.12 15.45 -8.31
C LEU A 70 -16.92 16.54 -7.57
N GLU A 71 -16.34 17.69 -7.24
CA GLU A 71 -17.00 18.74 -6.45
C GLU A 71 -18.23 19.39 -7.12
N ASP A 72 -18.53 19.07 -8.39
CA ASP A 72 -19.51 19.80 -9.20
C ASP A 72 -20.78 19.00 -9.60
N LYS A 73 -20.93 17.76 -9.11
CA LYS A 73 -22.12 16.94 -9.33
C LYS A 73 -22.52 16.28 -7.99
N SER A 74 -23.80 15.94 -7.81
CA SER A 74 -24.28 15.27 -6.59
C SER A 74 -25.30 14.18 -6.95
N GLY A 75 -24.99 12.92 -6.63
CA GLY A 75 -25.90 11.79 -6.85
C GLY A 75 -25.37 10.44 -6.32
N GLU A 76 -26.25 9.45 -6.14
CA GLU A 76 -25.93 8.07 -5.70
C GLU A 76 -24.85 7.38 -6.57
N GLU A 77 -24.73 7.79 -7.84
CA GLU A 77 -23.67 7.34 -8.76
C GLU A 77 -22.25 7.74 -8.31
N GLU A 78 -22.11 8.84 -7.57
CA GLU A 78 -20.81 9.32 -7.07
C GLU A 78 -20.33 8.56 -5.84
N GLN A 79 -21.26 8.18 -4.95
CA GLN A 79 -20.92 7.32 -3.81
C GLN A 79 -20.40 5.97 -4.31
N SER A 80 -21.07 5.38 -5.31
CA SER A 80 -20.59 4.15 -5.94
C SER A 80 -19.24 4.34 -6.65
N TYR A 81 -19.03 5.47 -7.33
CA TYR A 81 -17.76 5.78 -7.98
C TYR A 81 -16.60 5.96 -6.98
N GLN A 82 -16.82 6.70 -5.89
CA GLN A 82 -15.82 6.88 -4.83
C GLN A 82 -15.49 5.56 -4.13
N GLU A 83 -16.49 4.72 -3.83
CA GLU A 83 -16.27 3.39 -3.25
C GLU A 83 -15.42 2.50 -4.18
N ASN A 84 -15.71 2.52 -5.49
CA ASN A 84 -14.94 1.78 -6.48
C ASN A 84 -13.48 2.25 -6.55
N LEU A 85 -13.23 3.57 -6.50
CA LEU A 85 -11.87 4.12 -6.49
C LEU A 85 -11.08 3.77 -5.22
N ILE A 86 -11.74 3.80 -4.06
CA ILE A 86 -11.11 3.40 -2.79
C ILE A 86 -10.74 1.92 -2.84
N LYS A 87 -11.61 1.09 -3.40
CA LYS A 87 -11.35 -0.33 -3.60
C LYS A 87 -10.22 -0.58 -4.59
N GLU A 88 -10.20 0.11 -5.72
CA GLU A 88 -9.13 0.01 -6.72
C GLU A 88 -7.78 0.42 -6.13
N ARG A 89 -7.73 1.53 -5.37
CA ARG A 89 -6.53 1.94 -4.63
C ARG A 89 -6.07 0.84 -3.67
N SER A 90 -7.00 0.25 -2.92
CA SER A 90 -6.70 -0.84 -2.00
C SER A 90 -6.12 -2.05 -2.73
N ASP A 91 -6.70 -2.44 -3.87
CA ASP A 91 -6.23 -3.55 -4.68
C ASP A 91 -4.84 -3.27 -5.30
N MET A 92 -4.55 -2.02 -5.68
CA MET A 92 -3.21 -1.61 -6.10
C MET A 92 -2.17 -1.77 -4.98
N VAL A 93 -2.50 -1.36 -3.74
CA VAL A 93 -1.62 -1.56 -2.58
C VAL A 93 -1.36 -3.06 -2.35
N LYS A 94 -2.40 -3.89 -2.42
CA LYS A 94 -2.25 -5.36 -2.30
C LYS A 94 -1.33 -5.92 -3.38
N ALA A 95 -1.53 -5.51 -4.63
CA ALA A 95 -0.71 -5.96 -5.75
C ALA A 95 0.77 -5.60 -5.57
N ILE A 96 1.06 -4.38 -5.11
CA ILE A 96 2.43 -3.94 -4.79
C ILE A 96 3.02 -4.81 -3.69
N LEU A 97 2.31 -4.98 -2.56
CA LEU A 97 2.78 -5.78 -1.44
C LEU A 97 3.07 -7.23 -1.87
N LEU A 98 2.14 -7.88 -2.56
CA LEU A 98 2.33 -9.26 -3.05
C LEU A 98 3.51 -9.38 -4.01
N THR A 99 3.72 -8.39 -4.86
CA THR A 99 4.86 -8.36 -5.78
C THR A 99 6.17 -8.24 -5.02
N VAL A 100 6.23 -7.34 -4.03
CA VAL A 100 7.40 -7.17 -3.17
C VAL A 100 7.70 -8.45 -2.38
N PHE A 101 6.68 -9.10 -1.81
CA PHE A 101 6.82 -10.39 -1.14
C PHE A 101 7.41 -11.45 -2.07
N LYS A 102 6.83 -11.59 -3.26
CA LYS A 102 7.28 -12.54 -4.28
C LYS A 102 8.75 -12.30 -4.66
N GLU A 103 9.12 -11.06 -4.96
CA GLU A 103 10.49 -10.70 -5.33
C GLU A 103 11.48 -10.91 -4.17
N HIS A 104 11.08 -10.60 -2.93
CA HIS A 104 11.89 -10.85 -1.76
C HIS A 104 12.16 -12.36 -1.57
N ILE A 105 11.12 -13.19 -1.69
CA ILE A 105 11.26 -14.66 -1.64
C ILE A 105 12.19 -15.17 -2.74
N PHE A 106 12.02 -14.70 -3.99
CA PHE A 106 12.90 -15.12 -5.08
C PHE A 106 14.34 -14.66 -4.91
N HIS A 107 14.56 -13.45 -4.39
CA HIS A 107 15.88 -12.97 -4.05
C HIS A 107 16.56 -13.86 -3.00
N ASP A 108 15.82 -14.19 -1.93
CA ASP A 108 16.28 -15.11 -0.88
C ASP A 108 16.59 -16.50 -1.41
N MET A 109 15.72 -17.04 -2.28
CA MET A 109 15.94 -18.33 -2.94
C MET A 109 17.18 -18.33 -3.81
N ARG A 110 17.40 -17.27 -4.60
CA ARG A 110 18.61 -17.11 -5.42
C ARG A 110 19.88 -17.10 -4.56
N ILE A 111 19.87 -16.36 -3.43
CA ILE A 111 21.01 -16.31 -2.52
C ILE A 111 21.29 -17.70 -1.91
N ARG A 112 20.24 -18.38 -1.42
CA ARG A 112 20.40 -19.65 -0.70
C ARG A 112 20.72 -20.83 -1.61
N PHE A 113 20.17 -20.85 -2.82
CA PHE A 113 20.23 -22.01 -3.71
C PHE A 113 20.99 -21.76 -5.02
N GLY A 114 21.46 -20.54 -5.27
CA GLY A 114 22.29 -20.21 -6.44
C GLY A 114 21.55 -20.25 -7.78
N VAL A 115 20.21 -20.12 -7.78
CA VAL A 115 19.35 -20.17 -8.97
C VAL A 115 19.14 -18.79 -9.62
#